data_AF-A0A5P1UYZ1-F1
#
_entry.id   AF-A0A5P1UYZ1-F1
#
_cell.length_a   1.000
_cell.length_b   1.000
_cell.length_c   1.000
_cell.angle_alpha   90.00
_cell.angle_beta   90.00
_cell.angle_gamma   90.00
#
_symmetry.space_group_name_H-M   'P 1'
#
loop_
_entity.id
_entity.type
_entity.pdbx_description
1 polymer ?
#
loop_
_entity_poly.entity_id
_entity_poly.type
_entity_poly.pdbx_seq_one_letter_code
_entity_poly.pdbx_strand_id
1 'polypeptide(L)'
;MGSLTITFLVLLVVVDLLMIAGFVFFYLKFKRVFDLPWEEIKESIDRAQDLVKKLEELQKTSKTSREGLLENRSVKDQVIYFYEKGLTPKEIAKRLKISEAEVEVILASKKLR
;
A
#
# COMPACT_ATOMS: atom_id res chain seq x y z
N MET A 1 21.37 47.23 -41.93
CA MET A 1 20.47 46.39 -41.10
C MET A 1 20.89 44.92 -41.04
N GLY A 2 21.47 44.32 -42.09
CA GLY A 2 21.85 42.89 -42.09
C GLY A 2 22.96 42.47 -41.10
N SER A 3 23.89 43.35 -40.75
CA SER A 3 24.95 43.00 -39.78
C SER A 3 24.41 42.78 -38.36
N LEU A 4 23.43 43.59 -37.93
CA LEU A 4 22.79 43.47 -36.62
C LEU A 4 21.97 42.17 -36.50
N THR A 5 21.29 41.77 -37.57
CA THR A 5 20.52 40.51 -37.59
C THR A 5 21.46 39.30 -37.55
N ILE A 6 22.60 39.36 -38.25
CA ILE A 6 23.61 38.30 -38.21
C ILE A 6 24.20 38.17 -36.81
N THR A 7 24.58 39.27 -36.15
CA THR A 7 25.08 39.22 -34.78
C THR A 7 24.07 38.68 -33.78
N PHE A 8 22.78 39.00 -33.96
CA PHE A 8 21.71 38.49 -33.11
C PHE A 8 21.50 36.98 -33.29
N LEU A 9 21.54 36.48 -34.54
CA LEU A 9 21.46 35.05 -34.83
C LEU A 9 22.64 34.27 -34.23
N VAL A 10 23.86 34.80 -34.34
CA VAL A 10 25.05 34.18 -33.74
C VAL A 10 24.93 34.15 -32.21
N LEU A 11 24.45 35.22 -31.59
CA LEU A 11 24.22 35.28 -30.14
C LEU A 11 23.22 34.20 -29.68
N LEU A 12 22.10 34.03 -30.39
CA LEU A 12 21.10 33.00 -30.10
C LEU A 12 21.71 31.60 -30.14
N VAL A 13 22.46 31.29 -31.19
CA VAL A 13 23.13 29.99 -31.35
C VAL A 13 24.10 29.73 -30.21
N VAL A 14 24.85 30.73 -29.76
CA VAL A 14 25.78 30.60 -28.63
C VAL A 14 25.03 30.33 -27.32
N VAL A 15 23.91 31.01 -27.09
CA VAL A 15 23.07 30.78 -25.89
C VAL A 15 22.49 29.37 -25.89
N ASP A 16 22.01 28.86 -27.03
CA ASP A 16 21.50 27.50 -27.14
C ASP A 16 22.60 26.46 -26.88
N LEU A 17 23.81 26.71 -27.38
CA LEU A 17 24.97 25.85 -27.14
C LEU A 17 25.36 25.82 -25.65
N LEU A 18 25.31 26.98 -24.98
CA LEU A 18 25.51 27.09 -23.54
C LEU A 18 24.41 26.37 -22.75
N MET A 19 23.15 26.48 -23.19
CA MET A 19 22.02 25.77 -22.59
C MET A 19 22.20 24.26 -22.71
N ILE A 20 22.52 23.74 -23.88
CA ILE A 20 22.76 22.30 -24.11
C ILE A 20 23.96 21.83 -23.27
N ALA A 21 25.06 22.57 -23.25
CA ALA A 21 26.23 22.24 -22.43
C ALA A 21 25.89 22.23 -20.92
N GLY A 22 25.10 23.20 -20.47
CA GLY A 22 24.57 23.25 -19.10
C GLY A 22 23.69 22.04 -18.78
N PHE A 23 22.77 21.69 -19.67
CA PHE A 23 21.92 20.51 -19.53
C PHE A 23 22.74 19.21 -19.45
N VAL A 24 23.75 19.04 -20.30
CA VAL A 24 24.64 17.88 -20.27
C VAL A 24 25.44 17.84 -18.97
N PHE A 25 25.98 18.98 -18.51
CA PHE A 25 26.68 19.08 -17.24
C PHE A 25 25.77 18.72 -16.06
N PHE A 26 24.54 19.26 -16.04
CA PHE A 26 23.53 18.92 -15.04
C PHE A 26 23.13 17.45 -15.11
N TYR A 27 22.95 16.87 -16.30
CA TYR A 27 22.61 15.45 -16.48
C TYR A 27 23.70 14.53 -15.95
N LEU A 28 24.98 14.83 -16.23
CA LEU A 28 26.12 14.07 -15.69
C LEU A 28 26.25 14.25 -14.18
N LYS A 29 26.03 15.46 -13.66
CA LYS A 29 26.04 15.74 -12.23
C LYS A 29 24.88 15.04 -11.52
N PHE A 30 23.68 15.06 -12.11
CA PHE A 30 22.51 14.33 -11.61
C PHE A 30 22.78 12.85 -11.64
N LYS A 31 23.37 12.29 -12.70
CA LYS A 31 23.75 10.87 -12.76
C LYS A 31 24.67 10.47 -11.61
N ARG A 32 25.62 11.35 -11.22
CA ARG A 32 26.52 11.15 -10.07
C ARG A 32 25.83 11.34 -8.71
N VAL A 33 24.78 12.17 -8.62
CA VAL A 33 23.98 12.37 -7.40
C VAL A 33 22.88 11.30 -7.27
N PHE A 34 22.45 10.71 -8.38
CA PHE A 34 21.53 9.59 -8.50
C PHE A 34 22.27 8.24 -8.58
N ASP A 35 23.43 8.12 -7.94
CA ASP A 35 23.89 6.84 -7.35
C ASP A 35 22.96 6.49 -6.17
N LEU A 36 21.65 6.49 -6.42
CA LEU A 36 20.65 5.96 -5.52
C LEU A 36 20.96 4.46 -5.36
N PRO A 37 20.92 3.92 -4.13
CA PRO A 37 21.11 2.49 -3.87
C PRO A 37 19.90 1.71 -4.40
N TRP A 38 19.73 1.68 -5.72
CA TRP A 38 18.65 1.00 -6.41
C TRP A 38 18.65 -0.50 -6.13
N GLU A 39 19.80 -1.07 -5.74
CA GLU A 39 19.90 -2.45 -5.25
C GLU A 39 19.20 -2.65 -3.90
N GLU A 40 19.46 -1.79 -2.91
CA GLU A 40 18.84 -1.90 -1.57
C GLU A 40 17.34 -1.68 -1.63
N ILE A 41 16.91 -0.71 -2.45
CA ILE A 41 15.49 -0.41 -2.64
C ILE A 41 14.78 -1.59 -3.31
N LYS A 42 15.40 -2.20 -4.32
CA LYS A 42 14.82 -3.37 -5.02
C LYS A 42 14.75 -4.60 -4.11
N GLU A 43 15.77 -4.84 -3.29
CA GLU A 43 15.75 -5.94 -2.31
C GLU A 43 14.68 -5.71 -1.23
N SER A 44 14.50 -4.47 -0.77
CA SER A 44 13.45 -4.15 0.21
C SER A 44 12.04 -4.32 -0.37
N ILE A 45 11.84 -3.99 -1.65
CA ILE A 45 10.58 -4.18 -2.37
C ILE A 45 10.29 -5.67 -2.58
N ASP A 46 11.27 -6.46 -3.01
CA ASP A 46 11.12 -7.91 -3.20
C ASP A 46 10.76 -8.60 -1.87
N ARG A 47 11.44 -8.24 -0.77
CA ARG A 47 11.10 -8.76 0.57
C ARG A 47 9.68 -8.40 0.98
N ALA A 48 9.24 -7.17 0.73
CA ALA A 48 7.87 -6.76 1.03
C ALA A 48 6.84 -7.54 0.19
N GLN A 49 7.11 -7.79 -1.09
CA GLN A 49 6.24 -8.59 -1.96
C GLN A 49 6.14 -10.04 -1.50
N ASP A 50 7.25 -10.66 -1.10
CA ASP A 50 7.26 -12.03 -0.59
C ASP A 50 6.45 -12.18 0.71
N LEU A 51 6.53 -11.20 1.60
CA LEU A 51 5.73 -11.17 2.81
C LEU A 51 4.24 -11.04 2.52
N VAL A 52 3.86 -10.16 1.57
CA VAL A 52 2.47 -10.02 1.13
C VAL A 52 1.95 -11.33 0.54
N LYS A 53 2.74 -12.01 -0.28
CA LYS A 53 2.38 -13.28 -0.89
C LYS A 53 2.18 -14.40 0.16
N LYS A 54 3.09 -14.51 1.14
CA LYS A 54 2.93 -15.43 2.27
C LYS A 54 1.69 -15.13 3.10
N LEU A 55 1.39 -13.85 3.35
CA LEU A 55 0.18 -13.46 4.06
C LEU A 55 -1.08 -13.81 3.29
N GLU A 56 -1.07 -13.67 1.96
CA GLU A 56 -2.20 -14.03 1.11
C GLU A 56 -2.45 -15.55 1.11
N GLU A 57 -1.39 -16.36 1.04
CA GLU A 57 -1.48 -17.83 1.14
C GLU A 57 -2.05 -18.27 2.49
N LEU A 58 -1.51 -17.74 3.60
CA LEU A 58 -2.03 -18.02 4.94
C LEU A 58 -3.48 -17.55 5.11
N GLN A 59 -3.86 -16.42 4.49
CA GLN A 59 -5.24 -15.94 4.51
C GLN A 59 -6.17 -16.88 3.75
N LYS A 60 -5.77 -17.38 2.58
CA LYS A 60 -6.57 -18.34 1.80
C LYS A 60 -6.75 -19.65 2.55
N THR A 61 -5.67 -20.24 3.08
CA THR A 61 -5.74 -21.48 3.85
C THR A 61 -6.57 -21.33 5.12
N SER A 62 -6.44 -20.19 5.82
CA SER A 62 -7.21 -19.92 7.04
C SER A 62 -8.69 -19.62 6.77
N LYS A 63 -9.05 -18.96 5.66
CA LYS A 63 -10.45 -18.73 5.27
C LYS A 63 -11.13 -20.05 4.90
N THR A 64 -10.52 -20.86 4.04
CA THR A 64 -11.09 -22.15 3.62
C THR A 64 -11.27 -23.12 4.78
N SER A 65 -10.32 -23.20 5.71
CA SER A 65 -10.49 -24.06 6.91
C SER A 65 -11.48 -23.49 7.93
N ARG A 66 -11.62 -22.16 8.05
CA ARG A 66 -12.51 -21.55 9.06
C ARG A 66 -13.95 -21.36 8.60
N GLU A 67 -14.23 -21.15 7.32
CA GLU A 67 -15.60 -21.00 6.82
C GLU A 67 -16.40 -22.30 6.99
N GLY A 68 -15.82 -23.46 6.67
CA GLY A 68 -16.46 -24.76 6.94
C GLY A 68 -16.63 -25.11 8.43
N LEU A 69 -15.80 -24.52 9.30
CA LEU A 69 -15.89 -24.68 10.77
C LEU A 69 -16.86 -23.68 11.43
N LEU A 70 -17.11 -22.52 10.83
CA LEU A 70 -18.04 -21.51 11.35
C LEU A 70 -19.49 -21.84 11.04
N GLU A 71 -19.76 -22.48 9.90
CA GLU A 71 -21.11 -22.89 9.50
C GLU A 71 -21.72 -23.93 10.47
N ASN A 72 -20.88 -24.76 11.11
CA ASN A 72 -21.28 -25.76 12.12
C ASN A 72 -21.25 -25.25 13.58
N ARG A 73 -20.87 -23.99 13.83
CA ARG A 73 -20.76 -23.45 15.19
C ARG A 73 -22.02 -22.73 15.63
N SER A 74 -22.30 -22.83 16.93
CA SER A 74 -23.32 -22.05 17.64
C SER A 74 -23.18 -20.55 17.35
N VAL A 75 -24.31 -19.85 17.24
CA VAL A 75 -24.38 -18.39 17.04
C VAL A 75 -23.52 -17.65 18.07
N LYS A 76 -23.43 -18.16 19.30
CA LYS A 76 -22.59 -17.58 20.36
C LYS A 76 -21.11 -17.59 20.01
N ASP A 77 -20.62 -18.70 19.46
CA ASP A 77 -19.21 -18.84 19.08
C ASP A 77 -18.85 -17.96 17.88
N GLN A 78 -19.80 -17.77 16.97
CA GLN A 78 -19.64 -16.88 15.82
C GLN A 78 -19.54 -15.41 16.28
N VAL A 79 -20.40 -14.99 17.22
CA VAL A 79 -20.34 -13.64 17.83
C VAL A 79 -18.97 -13.37 18.45
N ILE A 80 -18.48 -14.29 19.27
CA ILE A 80 -17.17 -14.18 19.94
C ILE A 80 -16.05 -14.07 18.91
N TYR A 81 -16.07 -14.93 17.89
CA TYR A 81 -15.04 -14.96 16.86
C TYR A 81 -14.96 -13.65 16.08
N PHE A 82 -16.11 -13.05 15.71
CA PHE A 82 -16.11 -11.77 15.01
C PHE A 82 -15.67 -10.62 15.92
N TYR A 83 -15.99 -10.68 17.22
CA TYR A 83 -15.53 -9.69 18.19
C TYR A 83 -14.01 -9.76 18.40
N GLU A 84 -13.42 -10.95 18.52
CA GLU A 84 -11.97 -11.15 18.59
C GLU A 84 -11.23 -10.67 17.32
N LYS A 85 -11.93 -10.59 16.18
CA LYS A 85 -11.41 -9.97 14.94
C LYS A 85 -11.50 -8.44 14.90
N GLY A 86 -12.03 -7.82 15.96
CA GLY A 86 -12.17 -6.37 16.06
C GLY A 86 -13.41 -5.81 15.36
N LEU A 87 -14.39 -6.65 14.99
CA LEU A 87 -15.66 -6.15 14.47
C LEU A 87 -16.49 -5.52 15.59
N THR A 88 -17.20 -4.46 15.25
CA THR A 88 -18.10 -3.79 16.19
C THR A 88 -19.37 -4.63 16.42
N PRO A 89 -20.00 -4.57 17.62
CA PRO A 89 -21.25 -5.29 17.91
C PRO A 89 -22.34 -5.06 16.84
N LYS A 90 -22.43 -3.84 16.32
CA LYS A 90 -23.33 -3.44 15.23
C LYS A 90 -23.07 -4.17 13.90
N GLU A 91 -21.80 -4.38 13.54
CA GLU A 91 -21.43 -5.12 12.33
C GLU A 91 -21.67 -6.62 12.47
N ILE A 92 -21.44 -7.15 13.68
CA ILE A 92 -21.70 -8.55 14.02
C ILE A 92 -23.20 -8.84 13.93
N ALA A 93 -24.04 -7.98 14.53
CA ALA A 93 -25.49 -8.07 14.49
C ALA A 93 -26.02 -8.12 13.04
N LYS A 94 -25.53 -7.22 12.18
CA LYS A 94 -25.91 -7.20 10.75
C LYS A 94 -25.49 -8.47 10.01
N ARG A 95 -24.30 -9.02 10.26
CA ARG A 95 -23.81 -10.24 9.60
C ARG A 95 -24.57 -11.49 10.03
N LEU A 96 -24.85 -11.61 11.33
CA LEU A 96 -25.51 -12.77 11.91
C LEU A 96 -27.04 -12.67 11.92
N LYS A 97 -27.59 -11.53 11.46
CA LYS A 97 -29.04 -11.23 11.46
C LYS A 97 -29.68 -11.38 12.85
N ILE A 98 -28.94 -10.99 13.88
CA ILE A 98 -29.38 -10.95 15.27
C ILE A 98 -29.42 -9.50 15.75
N SER A 99 -30.09 -9.25 16.87
CA SER A 99 -30.13 -7.91 17.44
C SER A 99 -28.79 -7.52 18.06
N GLU A 100 -28.49 -6.21 18.07
CA GLU A 100 -27.29 -5.68 18.73
C GLU A 100 -27.29 -5.99 20.24
N ALA A 101 -28.47 -5.94 20.87
CA ALA A 101 -28.64 -6.31 22.28
C ALA A 101 -28.28 -7.79 22.55
N GLU A 102 -28.66 -8.71 21.67
CA GLU A 102 -28.28 -10.13 21.81
C GLU A 102 -26.76 -10.33 21.69
N VAL A 103 -26.10 -9.60 20.79
CA VAL A 103 -24.64 -9.61 20.65
C VAL A 103 -23.98 -9.15 21.95
N GLU A 104 -24.44 -8.03 22.51
CA GLU A 104 -23.91 -7.49 23.77
C GLU A 104 -24.11 -8.44 24.95
N VAL A 105 -25.28 -9.08 25.05
CA VAL A 105 -25.57 -10.07 26.10
C VAL A 105 -24.63 -11.27 25.97
N ILE A 106 -24.37 -11.75 24.75
CA ILE A 106 -23.43 -12.86 24.51
C ILE A 106 -22.01 -12.46 24.93
N LEU A 107 -21.54 -11.27 24.56
CA LEU A 107 -20.22 -10.78 24.92
C LEU A 107 -20.08 -10.56 26.43
N ALA A 108 -21.11 -10.00 27.08
CA ALA A 108 -21.16 -9.81 28.52
C ALA A 108 -21.16 -11.14 29.27
N SER A 109 -21.87 -12.16 28.76
CA SER A 109 -21.93 -13.50 29.38
C SER A 109 -20.57 -14.19 29.42
N LYS A 110 -19.67 -13.89 28.48
CA LYS A 110 -18.33 -14.49 28.41
C LYS A 110 -17.27 -13.71 29.21
N LYS A 111 -17.63 -12.55 29.79
CA LYS A 111 -16.75 -11.73 30.62
C LYS A 111 -15.47 -11.27 29.89
N LEU A 112 -15.59 -10.89 28.61
CA LEU A 112 -14.57 -10.11 27.91
C LEU A 112 -14.79 -8.64 28.26
N ARG A 113 -14.10 -8.15 29.28
CA ARG A 113 -14.08 -6.75 29.69
C ARG A 113 -12.70 -6.17 29.42
#